data_AF-A0A813MB00-F1
#
_entry.id   AF-A0A813MB00-F1
#
_cell.length_a   1.000
_cell.length_b   1.000
_cell.length_c   1.000
_cell.angle_alpha   90.00
_cell.angle_beta   90.00
_cell.angle_gamma   90.00
#
_symmetry.space_group_name_H-M   'P 1'
#
loop_
_entity.id
_entity.type
_entity.pdbx_description
1 polymer ?
#
loop_
_entity_poly.entity_id
_entity_poly.type
_entity_poly.pdbx_seq_one_letter_code
_entity_poly.pdbx_strand_id
1 'polypeptide(L)'
;MSTDTIHKYFCLMPSESLMQAEWEKHGTCYWDSPEDYFEQINALYSNLQLPKNTEEILSNTTLTKAQRRSGIFNSFLDINPQLARDNMQVIMIHKGKDLKEVAICYDLNFNYTKCG
;
A
#
# COMPACT_ATOMS: atom_id res chain seq x y z
N MET A 1 -8.17 15.60 -14.25
CA MET A 1 -7.31 15.83 -13.08
C MET A 1 -6.46 17.05 -13.34
N SER A 2 -6.33 17.95 -12.37
CA SER A 2 -5.53 19.18 -12.50
C SER A 2 -4.02 18.92 -12.28
N THR A 3 -3.17 19.80 -12.81
CA THR A 3 -1.72 19.77 -12.55
C THR A 3 -1.40 19.99 -11.07
N ASP A 4 -2.19 20.81 -10.37
CA ASP A 4 -2.02 21.06 -8.93
C ASP A 4 -2.24 19.77 -8.12
N THR A 5 -3.25 18.97 -8.46
CA THR A 5 -3.50 17.66 -7.85
C THR A 5 -2.35 16.69 -8.11
N ILE A 6 -1.80 16.66 -9.33
CA ILE A 6 -0.62 15.85 -9.66
C ILE A 6 0.56 16.26 -8.78
N HIS A 7 0.89 17.55 -8.73
CA HIS A 7 2.02 18.05 -7.94
C HIS A 7 1.85 17.78 -6.44
N LYS A 8 0.64 17.94 -5.90
CA LYS A 8 0.36 17.72 -4.47
C LYS A 8 0.66 16.28 -4.03
N TYR A 9 0.34 15.28 -4.86
CA TYR A 9 0.46 13.86 -4.49
C TYR A 9 1.61 13.12 -5.19
N PHE A 10 2.49 13.84 -5.90
CA PHE A 10 3.59 13.23 -6.64
C PHE A 10 4.59 12.47 -5.75
N CYS A 11 4.82 12.92 -4.52
CA CYS A 11 5.69 12.20 -3.58
C CYS A 11 5.11 10.86 -3.13
N LEU A 12 3.78 10.71 -3.17
CA LEU A 12 3.08 9.48 -2.84
C LEU A 12 3.03 8.52 -4.04
N MET A 13 2.74 9.06 -5.23
CA MET A 13 2.65 8.31 -6.48
C MET A 13 3.45 9.04 -7.57
N PRO A 14 4.76 8.76 -7.71
CA PRO A 14 5.68 9.54 -8.55
C PRO A 14 5.59 9.19 -10.04
N SER A 15 4.37 9.20 -10.59
CA SER A 15 4.10 8.95 -12.00
C SER A 15 2.75 9.55 -12.39
N GLU A 16 2.76 10.62 -13.18
CA GLU A 16 1.54 11.28 -13.65
C GLU A 16 0.62 10.32 -14.43
N SER A 17 1.19 9.51 -15.33
CA SER A 17 0.40 8.54 -16.10
C SER A 17 -0.23 7.47 -15.22
N LEU A 18 0.46 7.03 -14.16
CA LEU A 18 -0.12 6.12 -13.18
C LEU A 18 -1.27 6.79 -12.43
N MET A 19 -1.08 8.02 -11.94
CA MET A 19 -2.13 8.77 -11.25
C MET A 19 -3.38 8.93 -12.12
N GLN A 20 -3.21 9.29 -13.39
CA GLN A 20 -4.34 9.40 -14.34
C GLN A 20 -5.04 8.04 -14.54
N ALA A 21 -4.28 6.97 -14.76
CA ALA A 21 -4.85 5.64 -14.97
C ALA A 21 -5.59 5.10 -13.73
N GLU A 22 -5.04 5.31 -12.53
CA GLU A 22 -5.68 4.90 -11.27
C GLU A 22 -6.98 5.67 -11.03
N TRP A 23 -6.98 6.98 -11.30
CA TRP A 23 -8.21 7.78 -11.23
C TRP A 23 -9.27 7.27 -12.21
N GLU A 24 -8.93 7.16 -13.49
CA GLU A 24 -9.88 6.78 -14.55
C GLU A 24 -10.48 5.39 -14.29
N LYS A 25 -9.64 4.44 -13.86
CA LYS A 25 -10.01 3.04 -13.69
C LYS A 25 -10.69 2.73 -12.35
N HIS A 26 -10.31 3.41 -11.27
CA HIS A 26 -10.71 3.04 -9.92
C HIS A 26 -11.39 4.17 -9.13
N GLY A 27 -11.08 5.43 -9.42
CA GLY A 27 -11.66 6.58 -8.70
C GLY A 27 -13.03 7.00 -9.21
N THR A 28 -13.22 7.04 -10.53
CA THR A 28 -14.41 7.62 -11.20
C THR A 28 -15.76 6.99 -10.83
N CYS A 29 -15.77 5.77 -10.28
CA CYS A 29 -17.00 5.08 -9.90
C CYS A 29 -17.58 5.49 -8.54
N TYR A 30 -16.78 6.06 -7.64
CA TYR A 30 -17.19 6.33 -6.25
C TYR A 30 -16.98 7.79 -5.82
N TRP A 31 -16.05 8.51 -6.45
CA TRP A 31 -15.68 9.87 -6.06
C TRP A 31 -16.16 10.88 -7.09
N ASP A 32 -16.61 12.04 -6.60
CA ASP A 32 -17.05 13.16 -7.45
C ASP A 32 -15.86 13.90 -8.10
N SER A 33 -14.67 13.82 -7.50
CA SER A 33 -13.47 14.50 -7.99
C SER A 33 -12.18 13.66 -7.76
N PRO A 34 -11.15 13.83 -8.61
CA PRO A 34 -9.83 13.25 -8.37
C PRO A 34 -9.18 13.82 -7.11
N GLU A 35 -9.45 15.09 -6.78
CA GLU A 35 -8.95 15.74 -5.56
C GLU A 35 -9.35 14.96 -4.30
N ASP A 36 -10.63 14.63 -4.16
CA ASP A 36 -11.16 13.87 -3.01
C ASP A 36 -10.59 12.43 -2.97
N TYR A 37 -10.49 11.79 -4.14
CA TYR A 37 -9.90 10.45 -4.28
C TYR A 37 -8.47 10.41 -3.76
N PHE A 38 -7.60 11.31 -4.24
CA PHE A 38 -6.20 11.32 -3.81
C PHE A 38 -6.02 11.85 -2.39
N GLU A 39 -6.89 12.72 -1.90
CA GLU A 39 -6.89 13.13 -0.49
C GLU A 39 -7.16 11.95 0.43
N GLN A 40 -8.13 11.11 0.10
CA GLN A 40 -8.41 9.90 0.88
C GLN A 40 -7.26 8.88 0.82
N ILE A 41 -6.64 8.68 -0.36
CA ILE A 41 -5.44 7.81 -0.46
C ILE A 41 -4.33 8.36 0.44
N ASN A 42 -4.07 9.67 0.39
CA ASN A 42 -3.04 10.30 1.21
C ASN A 42 -3.35 10.18 2.71
N ALA A 43 -4.61 10.33 3.13
CA ALA A 43 -5.02 10.13 4.52
C ALA A 43 -4.75 8.70 5.00
N LEU A 44 -5.12 7.70 4.20
CA LEU A 44 -4.85 6.29 4.52
C LEU A 44 -3.36 5.99 4.58
N TYR A 45 -2.59 6.47 3.61
CA TYR A 45 -1.15 6.25 3.55
C TYR A 45 -0.40 6.94 4.70
N SER A 46 -0.76 8.18 5.03
CA SER A 46 -0.10 8.94 6.10
C SER A 46 -0.30 8.34 7.48
N ASN A 47 -1.38 7.58 7.67
CA ASN A 47 -1.65 6.83 8.91
C ASN A 47 -0.90 5.49 8.99
N LEU A 48 -0.23 5.07 7.91
CA LEU A 48 0.53 3.83 7.85
C LEU A 48 2.02 4.11 7.99
N GLN A 49 2.64 3.53 9.02
CA GLN A 49 4.09 3.57 9.17
C GLN A 49 4.75 2.49 8.30
N LEU A 50 5.73 2.89 7.50
CA LEU A 50 6.48 1.97 6.63
C LEU A 50 7.75 1.44 7.32
N PRO A 51 7.99 0.12 7.32
CA PRO A 51 9.16 -0.47 7.94
C PRO A 51 10.44 -0.19 7.14
N LYS A 52 11.50 0.19 7.86
CA LYS A 52 12.82 0.52 7.28
C LYS A 52 13.69 -0.70 6.94
N ASN A 53 13.34 -1.88 7.47
CA ASN A 53 14.11 -3.12 7.30
C ASN A 53 13.58 -4.03 6.17
N THR A 54 12.69 -3.54 5.31
CA THR A 54 12.13 -4.33 4.20
C THR A 54 13.22 -4.90 3.29
N GLU A 55 14.18 -4.09 2.89
CA GLU A 55 15.29 -4.53 2.00
C GLU A 55 16.19 -5.57 2.68
N GLU A 56 16.47 -5.39 3.97
CA GLU A 56 17.24 -6.35 4.78
C GLU A 56 16.54 -7.72 4.80
N ILE A 57 15.22 -7.74 5.05
CA ILE A 57 14.43 -8.98 5.04
C ILE A 57 14.48 -9.65 3.67
N LEU A 58 14.33 -8.89 2.58
CA LEU A 58 14.25 -9.43 1.22
C LEU A 58 15.60 -9.97 0.72
N SER A 59 16.69 -9.30 1.07
CA SER A 59 18.07 -9.65 0.67
C SER A 59 18.70 -10.75 1.53
N ASN A 60 18.14 -11.07 2.71
CA ASN A 60 18.66 -12.11 3.58
C ASN A 60 18.48 -13.51 2.97
N THR A 61 19.59 -14.08 2.49
CA THR A 61 19.65 -15.40 1.84
C THR A 61 19.48 -16.58 2.79
N THR A 62 19.57 -16.37 4.10
CA THR A 62 19.35 -17.40 5.12
C THR A 62 17.86 -17.67 5.38
N LEU A 63 16.98 -16.72 5.02
CA LEU A 63 15.55 -16.85 5.23
C LEU A 63 14.88 -17.64 4.11
N THR A 64 14.06 -18.61 4.49
CA THR A 64 13.14 -19.27 3.56
C THR A 64 12.13 -18.27 2.99
N LYS A 65 11.47 -18.64 1.88
CA LYS A 65 10.41 -17.84 1.25
C LYS A 65 9.27 -17.50 2.23
N ALA A 66 8.88 -18.48 3.06
CA ALA A 66 7.83 -18.30 4.07
C ALA A 66 8.26 -17.36 5.19
N GLN A 67 9.53 -17.45 5.62
CA GLN A 67 10.10 -16.54 6.62
C GLN A 67 10.21 -15.12 6.09
N ARG A 68 10.63 -14.90 4.84
CA ARG A 68 10.67 -13.55 4.25
C ARG A 68 9.28 -12.92 4.17
N ARG A 69 8.29 -13.65 3.64
CA ARG A 69 6.89 -13.18 3.61
C ARG A 69 6.37 -12.85 5.01
N SER A 70 6.63 -13.73 6.00
CA SER A 70 6.20 -13.49 7.39
C SER A 70 6.96 -12.33 8.04
N GLY A 71 8.23 -12.14 7.70
CA GLY A 71 9.03 -11.01 8.14
C GLY A 71 8.46 -9.68 7.67
N ILE A 72 8.01 -9.60 6.41
CA ILE A 72 7.31 -8.41 5.89
C ILE A 72 5.99 -8.17 6.64
N PHE A 73 5.19 -9.21 6.91
CA PHE A 73 4.00 -9.03 7.74
C PHE A 73 4.37 -8.44 9.12
N ASN A 74 5.28 -9.09 9.82
CA ASN A 74 5.63 -8.71 11.18
C ASN A 74 6.23 -7.29 11.23
N SER A 75 7.07 -6.91 10.27
CA SER A 75 7.67 -5.57 10.26
C SER A 75 6.65 -4.45 10.13
N PHE A 76 5.52 -4.67 9.45
CA PHE A 76 4.40 -3.73 9.45
C PHE A 76 3.61 -3.75 10.75
N LEU A 77 3.27 -4.94 11.26
CA LEU A 77 2.44 -5.11 12.46
C LEU A 77 3.14 -4.57 13.72
N ASP A 78 4.47 -4.70 13.81
CA ASP A 78 5.26 -4.25 14.95
C ASP A 78 5.22 -2.73 15.15
N ILE A 79 5.00 -1.96 14.07
CA ILE A 79 5.00 -0.48 14.08
C ILE A 79 3.62 0.14 13.77
N ASN A 80 2.62 -0.70 13.48
CA ASN A 80 1.24 -0.29 13.26
C ASN A 80 0.30 -1.13 14.14
N PRO A 81 0.18 -0.83 15.45
CA PRO A 81 -0.62 -1.64 16.38
C PRO A 81 -2.12 -1.68 16.05
N GLN A 82 -2.59 -0.74 15.23
CA GLN A 82 -3.97 -0.68 14.70
C GLN A 82 -4.21 -1.65 13.54
N LEU A 83 -3.17 -2.16 12.90
CA LEU A 83 -3.26 -3.07 11.75
C LEU A 83 -3.26 -4.52 12.25
N ALA A 84 -4.28 -5.30 11.87
CA ALA A 84 -4.29 -6.74 12.11
C ALA A 84 -3.74 -7.51 10.90
N ARG A 85 -3.25 -8.73 11.14
CA ARG A 85 -2.64 -9.58 10.10
C ARG A 85 -3.59 -9.87 8.93
N ASP A 86 -4.88 -10.01 9.22
CA ASP A 86 -5.90 -10.28 8.21
C ASP A 86 -6.39 -9.03 7.49
N ASN A 87 -5.99 -7.82 7.90
CA ASN A 87 -6.21 -6.56 7.16
C ASN A 87 -5.13 -6.29 6.10
N MET A 88 -4.19 -7.21 5.93
CA MET A 88 -3.03 -7.04 5.07
C MET A 88 -2.81 -8.26 4.17
N GLN A 89 -2.37 -8.03 2.94
CA GLN A 89 -1.81 -9.06 2.07
C GLN A 89 -0.39 -8.70 1.65
N VAL A 90 0.51 -9.68 1.72
CA VAL A 90 1.87 -9.59 1.19
C VAL A 90 1.95 -10.44 -0.07
N ILE A 91 2.14 -9.75 -1.21
CA ILE A 91 2.20 -10.35 -2.54
C ILE A 91 3.67 -10.44 -2.97
N MET A 92 4.15 -11.66 -3.09
CA MET A 92 5.53 -11.96 -3.48
C MET A 92 5.57 -12.52 -4.91
N ILE A 93 6.59 -12.15 -5.68
CA ILE A 93 6.83 -12.65 -7.05
C ILE A 93 8.14 -13.43 -7.13
N HIS A 94 8.51 -13.88 -8.35
CA HIS A 94 9.71 -14.66 -8.63
C HIS A 94 9.88 -15.87 -7.70
N LYS A 95 8.78 -16.62 -7.52
CA LYS A 95 8.66 -17.77 -6.62
C LYS A 95 8.96 -17.41 -5.16
N GLY A 96 8.53 -16.23 -4.70
CA GLY A 96 8.69 -15.77 -3.32
C GLY A 96 10.03 -15.09 -3.05
N LYS A 97 10.72 -14.59 -4.08
CA LYS A 97 12.00 -13.91 -3.95
C LYS A 97 11.85 -12.42 -3.74
N ASP A 98 10.98 -11.78 -4.50
CA ASP A 98 10.87 -10.32 -4.48
C ASP A 98 9.48 -9.91 -4.01
N LEU A 99 9.42 -8.82 -3.24
CA LEU A 99 8.17 -8.20 -2.86
C LEU A 99 7.61 -7.47 -4.08
N LYS A 100 6.37 -7.76 -4.45
CA LYS A 100 5.65 -6.99 -5.47
C LYS A 100 4.80 -5.90 -4.83
N GLU A 101 4.04 -6.26 -3.80
CA GLU A 101 3.03 -5.39 -3.24
C GLU A 101 2.71 -5.77 -1.78
N VAL A 102 2.40 -4.75 -1.00
CA VAL A 102 1.70 -4.86 0.28
C VAL A 102 0.35 -4.19 0.09
N ALA A 103 -0.73 -4.96 0.19
CA ALA A 103 -2.09 -4.44 0.13
C ALA A 103 -2.67 -4.34 1.54
N ILE A 104 -3.30 -3.21 1.85
CA ILE A 104 -4.03 -2.98 3.10
C ILE A 104 -5.51 -2.84 2.78
N CYS A 105 -6.35 -3.58 3.48
CA CYS A 105 -7.78 -3.69 3.17
C CYS A 105 -8.63 -2.84 4.12
N TYR A 106 -9.56 -2.11 3.52
CA TYR A 106 -10.48 -1.22 4.20
C TYR A 106 -11.93 -1.53 3.80
N ASP A 107 -12.88 -1.25 4.70
CA ASP A 107 -14.29 -1.19 4.35
C ASP A 107 -14.64 0.14 3.63
N LEU A 108 -15.90 0.30 3.23
CA LEU A 108 -16.37 1.52 2.55
C LEU A 108 -16.33 2.78 3.43
N ASN A 109 -16.16 2.63 4.75
CA ASN A 109 -15.99 3.71 5.70
C ASN A 109 -14.52 3.92 6.07
N PHE A 110 -13.59 3.29 5.34
CA PHE A 110 -12.15 3.37 5.54
C PHE A 110 -11.65 2.83 6.89
N ASN A 111 -12.42 1.95 7.54
CA ASN A 111 -11.93 1.18 8.68
C ASN A 111 -11.19 -0.05 8.18
N TYR A 112 -10.16 -0.48 8.91
CA TYR A 112 -9.48 -1.74 8.61
C TYR A 112 -10.49 -2.89 8.60
N THR A 113 -10.42 -3.72 7.57
CA THR A 113 -11.27 -4.90 7.43
C THR A 113 -10.45 -6.08 6.94
N LYS A 114 -10.97 -7.29 7.12
CA LYS A 114 -10.32 -8.49 6.62
C LYS A 114 -10.21 -8.42 5.09
N CYS A 115 -9.02 -8.64 4.56
CA CYS A 115 -8.82 -8.87 3.14
C CYS A 115 -9.57 -10.13 2.70
N GLY A 116 -10.21 -10.06 1.52
CA GLY A 116 -11.11 -11.07 0.96
C GLY A 116 -10.76 -12.52 1.22
#